data_AF-A0AAW1VPV7-F1
#
_entry.id   AF-A0AAW1VPV7-F1
#
_cell.length_a   1.000
_cell.length_b   1.000
_cell.length_c   1.000
_cell.angle_alpha   90.00
_cell.angle_beta   90.00
_cell.angle_gamma   90.00
#
_symmetry.space_group_name_H-M   'P 1'
#
loop_
_entity.id
_entity.type
_entity.pdbx_description
1 polymer ?
#
loop_
_entity_poly.entity_id
_entity_poly.type
_entity_poly.pdbx_seq_one_letter_code
_entity_poly.pdbx_strand_id
1 'polypeptide(L)'
;MASATQAAIFGSLFAAPLHTKPRSVTIRIRASKSSNPPIVGRKLRAAVIGAGPAGSSAAEALAAGGVECFLFERSPSGAKPCGGAIPLCMLDEFDIPARLIDRHVTRMRIFSPSNLAVDFGKTLQPNEFIAMLRREVLDSFLRDRAQSRGASLISGLVTSLEIPTSSHAPYVVHYSKDSARHALAVDVVIGADGANSRVAKSIKAGSYACAIAFQERIKLTDDKMEYYEDLAEMYVGNDVSPDFYAWVFPKCDHVAVGTGTVCSKQDIKVFQRAIRARANAKISGGKVIKVEAHPIPEHPRPTRVRGRVALIGDAAGYVTKCSGEGIYFAAKSGRMCGEAIIKASEGGERMINEDDLKREYLKVWDAKYITTFRFLDLLQKVFYGSDAAREALVELCGDEYVQRMTFESYLYKKLADGNRWEDAKMVFNTVGSLMRCNILGKKMEGLKL
;
A
#
# COMPACT_ATOMS: atom_id res chain seq x y z
N MET A 1 51.32 14.67 -47.70
CA MET A 1 50.38 14.26 -48.75
C MET A 1 49.21 13.59 -48.04
N ALA A 2 48.26 14.40 -47.58
CA ALA A 2 46.97 14.68 -48.24
C ALA A 2 45.91 13.66 -47.77
N SER A 3 44.76 14.02 -47.22
CA SER A 3 44.20 15.33 -46.85
C SER A 3 43.02 15.08 -45.91
N ALA A 4 42.74 16.08 -45.07
CA ALA A 4 41.41 16.34 -44.54
C ALA A 4 40.34 16.24 -45.65
N THR A 5 39.14 15.74 -45.31
CA THR A 5 37.82 16.38 -45.51
C THR A 5 36.74 15.31 -45.38
N GLN A 6 36.05 15.28 -44.23
CA GLN A 6 34.58 15.19 -44.10
C GLN A 6 34.23 14.95 -42.63
N ALA A 7 34.41 16.01 -41.84
CA ALA A 7 33.62 16.26 -40.66
C ALA A 7 32.29 16.87 -41.12
N ALA A 8 31.21 16.09 -41.09
CA ALA A 8 29.80 16.51 -40.98
C ALA A 8 28.92 15.27 -41.15
N ILE A 9 27.80 15.24 -40.44
CA ILE A 9 26.77 14.18 -40.42
C ILE A 9 27.02 13.11 -39.34
N PHE A 10 26.77 13.48 -38.09
CA PHE A 10 25.66 12.93 -37.27
C PHE A 10 25.61 13.74 -35.97
N GLY A 11 25.03 14.94 -36.10
CA GLY A 11 24.67 15.77 -34.97
C GLY A 11 23.38 15.25 -34.33
N SER A 12 23.33 15.42 -33.00
CA SER A 12 22.14 15.48 -32.15
C SER A 12 21.23 14.26 -32.09
N LEU A 13 21.42 13.40 -31.09
CA LEU A 13 20.32 12.67 -30.43
C LEU A 13 20.65 12.04 -29.08
N PHE A 14 21.63 12.55 -28.32
CA PHE A 14 21.83 12.12 -26.91
C PHE A 14 22.38 13.26 -26.06
N ALA A 15 21.49 14.15 -25.64
CA ALA A 15 21.63 15.01 -24.46
C ALA A 15 20.33 15.79 -24.26
N ALA A 16 19.29 15.15 -23.72
CA ALA A 16 18.19 15.89 -23.13
C ALA A 16 18.55 16.14 -21.65
N PRO A 17 18.76 17.40 -21.22
CA PRO A 17 18.93 17.68 -19.81
C PRO A 17 17.60 17.41 -19.10
N LEU A 18 17.61 16.48 -18.13
CA LEU A 18 16.54 16.28 -17.16
C LEU A 18 16.48 17.49 -16.22
N HIS A 19 16.03 18.63 -16.74
CA HIS A 19 15.52 19.74 -15.95
C HIS A 19 14.00 19.66 -15.94
N THR A 20 13.47 18.73 -15.14
CA THR A 20 12.10 18.86 -14.66
C THR A 20 12.09 19.98 -13.63
N LYS A 21 11.66 21.18 -14.04
CA LYS A 21 11.28 22.23 -13.07
C LYS A 21 10.30 21.60 -12.08
N PRO A 22 10.44 21.81 -10.75
CA PRO A 22 9.44 21.35 -9.80
C PRO A 22 8.09 21.95 -10.23
N ARG A 23 7.13 21.10 -10.59
CA ARG A 23 5.77 21.55 -10.88
C ARG A 23 5.21 22.07 -9.56
N SER A 24 5.17 23.39 -9.43
CA SER A 24 4.34 24.06 -8.43
C SER A 24 2.88 23.69 -8.73
N VAL A 25 2.34 22.74 -7.98
CA VAL A 25 0.91 22.43 -8.02
C VAL A 25 0.20 23.60 -7.35
N THR A 26 -0.26 24.57 -8.16
CA THR A 26 -1.15 25.62 -7.67
C THR A 26 -2.55 25.00 -7.54
N ILE A 27 -2.89 24.55 -6.33
CA ILE A 27 -4.21 24.00 -6.03
C ILE A 27 -5.24 25.13 -6.06
N ARG A 28 -6.01 25.25 -7.15
CA ARG A 28 -7.19 26.14 -7.20
C ARG A 28 -8.42 25.39 -6.69
N ILE A 29 -8.74 25.57 -5.41
CA ILE A 29 -9.94 25.02 -4.78
C ILE A 29 -11.10 26.02 -4.95
N ARG A 30 -12.21 25.59 -5.55
CA ARG A 30 -13.49 26.34 -5.49
C ARG A 30 -14.19 26.01 -4.16
N ALA A 31 -14.36 27.02 -3.31
CA ALA A 31 -15.05 26.90 -2.03
C ALA A 31 -16.52 26.54 -2.21
N SER A 32 -17.00 25.53 -1.47
CA SER A 32 -18.43 25.32 -1.21
C SER A 32 -18.81 26.27 -0.08
N LYS A 33 -19.93 27.00 -0.20
CA LYS A 33 -20.44 27.88 0.87
C LYS A 33 -20.69 27.04 2.13
N SER A 34 -19.72 27.03 3.05
CA SER A 34 -19.83 26.38 4.35
C SER A 34 -20.43 27.37 5.35
N SER A 35 -21.44 26.94 6.11
CA SER A 35 -22.01 27.70 7.23
C SER A 35 -21.16 27.59 8.51
N ASN A 36 -20.05 26.86 8.48
CA ASN A 36 -19.20 26.68 9.66
C ASN A 36 -18.52 28.01 10.07
N PRO A 37 -18.31 28.23 11.37
CA PRO A 37 -17.75 29.47 11.88
C PRO A 37 -16.30 29.67 11.39
N PRO A 38 -15.88 30.93 11.16
CA PRO A 38 -14.49 31.26 10.88
C PRO A 38 -13.60 31.02 12.11
N ILE A 39 -12.35 30.69 11.87
CA ILE A 39 -11.30 30.59 12.90
C ILE A 39 -10.58 31.94 12.96
N VAL A 40 -10.63 32.58 14.13
CA VAL A 40 -10.05 33.93 14.33
C VAL A 40 -8.68 33.82 14.97
N GLY A 41 -7.70 34.54 14.43
CA GLY A 41 -6.36 34.70 15.03
C GLY A 41 -5.42 33.50 14.89
N ARG A 42 -5.84 32.42 14.22
CA ARG A 42 -5.00 31.24 13.91
C ARG A 42 -5.59 30.45 12.73
N LYS A 43 -4.86 29.44 12.27
CA LYS A 43 -5.35 28.44 11.31
C LYS A 43 -5.95 27.23 12.04
N LEU A 44 -6.69 26.41 11.30
CA LEU A 44 -7.17 25.10 11.75
C LEU A 44 -5.99 24.27 12.26
N ARG A 45 -6.15 23.62 13.42
CA ARG A 45 -5.17 22.73 14.01
C ARG A 45 -5.56 21.28 13.76
N ALA A 46 -4.67 20.52 13.15
CA ALA A 46 -4.88 19.11 12.84
C ALA A 46 -3.85 18.23 13.54
N ALA A 47 -4.30 17.17 14.20
CA ALA A 47 -3.41 16.10 14.64
C ALA A 47 -3.49 14.92 13.66
N VAL A 48 -2.35 14.50 13.14
CA VAL A 48 -2.21 13.28 12.33
C VAL A 48 -1.47 12.24 13.17
N ILE A 49 -2.16 11.15 13.53
CA ILE A 49 -1.65 10.16 14.48
C ILE A 49 -1.03 8.99 13.71
N GLY A 50 0.30 8.91 13.66
CA GLY A 50 1.10 7.93 12.92
C GLY A 50 1.77 8.53 11.67
N ALA A 51 3.08 8.35 11.48
CA ALA A 51 3.84 8.95 10.36
C ALA A 51 4.36 7.91 9.34
N GLY A 52 3.58 6.85 9.12
CA GLY A 52 3.74 6.01 7.93
C GLY A 52 3.24 6.70 6.65
N PRO A 53 3.16 5.99 5.51
CA PRO A 53 2.79 6.57 4.22
C PRO A 53 1.46 7.34 4.25
N ALA A 54 0.47 6.83 4.98
CA ALA A 54 -0.84 7.49 5.15
C ALA A 54 -0.72 8.83 5.87
N GLY A 55 -0.17 8.84 7.08
CA GLY A 55 -0.12 10.05 7.89
C GLY A 55 0.84 11.10 7.33
N SER A 56 2.00 10.70 6.84
CA SER A 56 2.94 11.64 6.21
C SER A 56 2.34 12.30 4.97
N SER A 57 1.60 11.55 4.14
CA SER A 57 0.91 12.13 2.97
C SER A 57 -0.24 13.07 3.36
N ALA A 58 -0.97 12.76 4.44
CA ALA A 58 -2.01 13.64 4.96
C ALA A 58 -1.42 14.93 5.55
N ALA A 59 -0.36 14.80 6.34
CA ALA A 59 0.32 15.92 6.99
C ALA A 59 0.97 16.85 5.96
N GLU A 60 1.57 16.30 4.90
CA GLU A 60 2.09 17.08 3.79
C GLU A 60 1.00 17.92 3.13
N ALA A 61 -0.13 17.29 2.76
CA ALA A 61 -1.24 17.99 2.13
C ALA A 61 -1.77 19.11 3.03
N LEU A 62 -2.06 18.81 4.29
CA LEU A 62 -2.56 19.77 5.27
C LEU A 62 -1.62 20.98 5.44
N ALA A 63 -0.32 20.72 5.67
CA ALA A 63 0.66 21.77 5.88
C ALA A 63 0.83 22.64 4.63
N ALA A 64 0.86 22.04 3.44
CA ALA A 64 0.90 22.77 2.17
C ALA A 64 -0.35 23.63 1.93
N GLY A 65 -1.50 23.27 2.51
CA GLY A 65 -2.75 24.03 2.46
C GLY A 65 -2.94 25.05 3.58
N GLY A 66 -1.90 25.32 4.39
CA GLY A 66 -1.94 26.33 5.45
C GLY A 66 -2.60 25.89 6.76
N VAL A 67 -2.86 24.59 6.94
CA VAL A 67 -3.36 24.03 8.22
C VAL A 67 -2.17 23.83 9.17
N GLU A 68 -2.34 24.20 10.44
CA GLU A 68 -1.36 23.94 11.50
C GLU A 68 -1.37 22.44 11.85
N CYS A 69 -0.44 21.69 11.26
CA CYS A 69 -0.43 20.23 11.31
C CYS A 69 0.61 19.68 12.30
N PHE A 70 0.14 18.85 13.24
CA PHE A 70 0.95 18.10 14.19
C PHE A 70 0.98 16.62 13.80
N LEU A 71 2.13 16.13 13.35
CA LEU A 71 2.33 14.75 12.90
C LEU A 71 2.98 13.93 14.02
N PHE A 72 2.28 12.93 14.56
CA PHE A 72 2.79 12.10 15.65
C PHE A 72 3.41 10.80 15.12
N GLU A 73 4.57 10.42 15.66
CA GLU A 73 5.18 9.11 15.39
C GLU A 73 5.88 8.58 16.65
N ARG A 74 5.63 7.31 17.00
CA ARG A 74 6.24 6.69 18.18
C ARG A 74 7.68 6.26 17.94
N SER A 75 8.03 5.89 16.70
CA SER A 75 9.34 5.34 16.35
C SER A 75 9.74 5.83 14.96
N PRO A 76 10.33 7.02 14.85
CA PRO A 76 10.66 7.59 13.55
C PRO A 76 11.62 6.73 12.71
N SER A 77 12.56 6.03 13.35
CA SER A 77 13.48 5.09 12.69
C SER A 77 12.88 3.71 12.41
N GLY A 78 11.72 3.41 13.01
CA GLY A 78 11.02 2.15 12.84
C GLY A 78 10.18 2.14 11.56
N ALA A 79 10.00 0.95 10.98
CA ALA A 79 9.12 0.75 9.85
C ALA A 79 8.24 -0.48 10.06
N LYS A 80 6.99 -0.41 9.58
CA LYS A 80 6.10 -1.57 9.54
C LYS A 80 6.70 -2.64 8.61
N PRO A 81 6.73 -3.92 9.01
CA PRO A 81 7.10 -5.04 8.14
C PRO A 81 6.25 -5.06 6.87
N CYS A 82 6.89 -5.17 5.71
CA CYS A 82 6.23 -5.12 4.43
C CYS A 82 7.11 -5.71 3.32
N GLY A 83 6.46 -6.28 2.31
CA GLY A 83 7.11 -6.74 1.08
C GLY A 83 7.69 -5.61 0.21
N GLY A 84 7.23 -4.37 0.39
CA GLY A 84 7.87 -3.17 -0.19
C GLY A 84 7.61 -2.92 -1.68
N ALA A 85 6.68 -3.63 -2.30
CA ALA A 85 6.26 -3.39 -3.68
C ALA A 85 5.32 -2.18 -3.77
N ILE A 86 5.60 -1.25 -4.68
CA ILE A 86 4.70 -0.12 -5.00
C ILE A 86 4.48 -0.02 -6.53
N PRO A 87 3.30 0.46 -6.96
CA PRO A 87 2.98 0.63 -8.38
C PRO A 87 3.62 1.90 -8.97
N LEU A 88 3.79 1.96 -10.29
CA LEU A 88 4.38 3.11 -10.99
C LEU A 88 3.60 4.40 -10.75
N CYS A 89 2.27 4.36 -10.73
CA CYS A 89 1.48 5.56 -10.47
C CYS A 89 1.78 6.17 -9.10
N MET A 90 2.25 5.39 -8.12
CA MET A 90 2.67 5.92 -6.83
C MET A 90 3.97 6.71 -6.94
N LEU A 91 4.92 6.27 -7.77
CA LEU A 91 6.16 7.00 -8.00
C LEU A 91 5.87 8.40 -8.55
N ASP A 92 4.99 8.48 -9.56
CA ASP A 92 4.62 9.73 -10.19
C ASP A 92 3.75 10.60 -9.28
N GLU A 93 2.66 10.05 -8.72
CA GLU A 93 1.76 10.83 -7.89
C GLU A 93 2.46 11.40 -6.65
N PHE A 94 3.41 10.67 -6.07
CA PHE A 94 4.11 11.07 -4.86
C PHE A 94 5.55 11.48 -5.12
N ASP A 95 5.93 11.84 -6.34
CA ASP A 95 7.28 12.33 -6.69
C ASP A 95 8.41 11.50 -6.02
N ILE A 96 8.25 10.18 -5.98
CA ILE A 96 9.20 9.29 -5.31
C ILE A 96 10.39 9.11 -6.24
N PRO A 97 11.60 9.55 -5.84
CA PRO A 97 12.73 9.55 -6.75
C PRO A 97 13.26 8.13 -6.94
N ALA A 98 13.67 7.83 -8.18
CA ALA A 98 14.16 6.50 -8.58
C ALA A 98 15.32 5.97 -7.71
N ARG A 99 16.13 6.86 -7.11
CA ARG A 99 17.22 6.48 -6.19
C ARG A 99 16.76 5.74 -4.92
N LEU A 100 15.47 5.78 -4.57
CA LEU A 100 14.91 5.03 -3.43
C LEU A 100 14.47 3.62 -3.82
N ILE A 101 14.45 3.30 -5.11
CA ILE A 101 14.07 2.01 -5.64
C ILE A 101 15.26 1.07 -5.49
N ASP A 102 15.11 0.04 -4.66
CA ASP A 102 16.14 -0.96 -4.45
C ASP A 102 16.21 -1.93 -5.64
N ARG A 103 15.05 -2.29 -6.24
CA ARG A 103 14.94 -3.17 -7.41
C ARG A 103 13.79 -2.78 -8.34
N HIS A 104 14.02 -2.95 -9.64
CA HIS A 104 13.03 -2.81 -10.71
C HIS A 104 12.59 -4.21 -11.13
N VAL A 105 11.48 -4.68 -10.57
CA VAL A 105 11.00 -6.05 -10.85
C VAL A 105 10.20 -6.04 -12.15
N THR A 106 10.76 -6.63 -13.19
CA THR A 106 10.14 -6.82 -14.51
C THR A 106 9.63 -8.25 -14.71
N ARG A 107 9.96 -9.17 -13.80
CA ARG A 107 9.51 -10.55 -13.83
C ARG A 107 8.92 -10.95 -12.49
N MET A 108 7.71 -11.46 -12.50
CA MET A 108 7.10 -12.14 -11.37
C MET A 108 6.98 -13.61 -11.71
N ARG A 109 7.23 -14.51 -10.75
CA ARG A 109 6.98 -15.93 -10.93
C ARG A 109 6.00 -16.42 -9.88
N ILE A 110 4.92 -17.05 -10.33
CA ILE A 110 3.86 -17.56 -9.46
C ILE A 110 3.93 -19.09 -9.45
N PHE A 111 4.02 -19.66 -8.25
CA PHE A 111 4.11 -21.09 -8.01
C PHE A 111 2.80 -21.63 -7.45
N SER A 112 2.23 -22.64 -8.11
CA SER A 112 0.99 -23.30 -7.71
C SER A 112 1.20 -24.34 -6.60
N PRO A 113 0.14 -24.90 -5.99
CA PRO A 113 0.27 -25.95 -4.97
C PRO A 113 1.12 -27.14 -5.42
N SER A 114 1.00 -27.58 -6.68
CA SER A 114 1.77 -28.67 -7.29
C SER A 114 3.17 -28.26 -7.79
N ASN A 115 3.61 -27.03 -7.53
CA ASN A 115 4.84 -26.41 -8.04
C ASN A 115 4.88 -26.15 -9.55
N LEU A 116 3.73 -26.09 -10.23
CA LEU A 116 3.70 -25.46 -11.56
C LEU A 116 4.15 -24.00 -11.40
N ALA A 117 5.10 -23.57 -12.24
CA ALA A 117 5.63 -22.22 -12.23
C ALA A 117 5.22 -21.49 -13.50
N VAL A 118 4.65 -20.31 -13.33
CA VAL A 118 4.26 -19.43 -14.44
C VAL A 118 4.98 -18.09 -14.31
N ASP A 119 5.61 -17.67 -15.41
CA ASP A 119 6.18 -16.34 -15.52
C ASP A 119 5.09 -15.32 -15.84
N PHE A 120 4.98 -14.32 -14.97
CA PHE A 120 3.98 -13.27 -14.94
C PHE A 120 4.70 -11.92 -15.07
N GLY A 121 4.42 -11.16 -16.13
CA GLY A 121 5.16 -9.93 -16.46
C GLY A 121 5.61 -9.83 -17.91
N LYS A 122 5.24 -10.82 -18.75
CA LYS A 122 5.63 -10.85 -20.17
C LYS A 122 5.04 -9.70 -20.99
N THR A 123 3.95 -9.11 -20.49
CA THR A 123 3.22 -8.02 -21.14
C THR A 123 3.63 -6.63 -20.65
N LEU A 124 4.58 -6.55 -19.71
CA LEU A 124 5.11 -5.27 -19.25
C LEU A 124 5.78 -4.53 -20.41
N GLN A 125 5.49 -3.24 -20.53
CA GLN A 125 6.18 -2.38 -21.48
C GLN A 125 7.63 -2.12 -21.02
N PRO A 126 8.55 -1.73 -21.92
CA PRO A 126 9.97 -1.57 -21.57
C PRO A 126 10.26 -0.61 -20.41
N ASN A 127 9.37 0.35 -20.15
CA ASN A 127 9.47 1.31 -19.06
C ASN A 127 8.65 0.93 -17.82
N GLU A 128 8.02 -0.25 -17.82
CA GLU A 128 7.16 -0.71 -16.73
C GLU A 128 7.86 -1.73 -15.84
N PHE A 129 7.66 -1.57 -14.54
CA PHE A 129 8.20 -2.45 -13.51
C PHE A 129 7.43 -2.28 -12.20
N ILE A 130 7.54 -3.27 -11.31
CA ILE A 130 7.13 -3.13 -9.92
C ILE A 130 8.32 -2.56 -9.14
N ALA A 131 8.14 -1.40 -8.52
CA ALA A 131 9.20 -0.79 -7.73
C ALA A 131 9.28 -1.46 -6.36
N MET A 132 10.45 -1.99 -6.01
CA MET A 132 10.72 -2.58 -4.70
C MET A 132 11.52 -1.61 -3.84
N LEU A 133 10.99 -1.27 -2.67
CA LEU A 133 11.61 -0.33 -1.73
C LEU A 133 11.64 -0.89 -0.31
N ARG A 134 12.59 -0.40 0.49
CA ARG A 134 12.55 -0.52 1.95
C ARG A 134 11.60 0.50 2.56
N ARG A 135 10.78 0.05 3.51
CA ARG A 135 9.80 0.91 4.19
C ARG A 135 10.45 1.98 5.04
N GLU A 136 11.56 1.69 5.71
CA GLU A 136 12.32 2.69 6.46
C GLU A 136 12.80 3.87 5.59
N VAL A 137 13.11 3.62 4.31
CA VAL A 137 13.54 4.66 3.37
C VAL A 137 12.34 5.45 2.84
N LEU A 138 11.29 4.75 2.38
CA LEU A 138 10.08 5.39 1.86
C LEU A 138 9.36 6.21 2.93
N ASP A 139 9.18 5.66 4.13
CA ASP A 139 8.46 6.31 5.23
C ASP A 139 9.22 7.58 5.68
N SER A 140 10.57 7.52 5.76
CA SER A 140 11.37 8.72 6.05
C SER A 140 11.21 9.77 4.97
N PHE A 141 11.35 9.40 3.69
CA PHE A 141 11.20 10.35 2.59
C PHE A 141 9.86 11.09 2.62
N LEU A 142 8.76 10.37 2.81
CA LEU A 142 7.43 10.98 2.88
C LEU A 142 7.27 11.89 4.11
N ARG A 143 7.81 11.48 5.26
CA ARG A 143 7.77 12.26 6.50
C ARG A 143 8.61 13.53 6.41
N ASP A 144 9.83 13.42 5.89
CA ASP A 144 10.75 14.54 5.70
C ASP A 144 10.12 15.56 4.73
N ARG A 145 9.41 15.08 3.70
CA ARG A 145 8.65 15.94 2.80
C ARG A 145 7.49 16.65 3.51
N ALA A 146 6.73 15.95 4.36
CA ALA A 146 5.69 16.60 5.18
C ALA A 146 6.27 17.70 6.08
N GLN A 147 7.41 17.46 6.72
CA GLN A 147 8.10 18.48 7.54
C GLN A 147 8.57 19.66 6.68
N SER A 148 9.12 19.42 5.49
CA SER A 148 9.55 20.48 4.57
C SER A 148 8.40 21.40 4.12
N ARG A 149 7.14 20.92 4.22
CA ARG A 149 5.92 21.71 3.96
C ARG A 149 5.35 22.41 5.20
N GLY A 150 5.97 22.24 6.37
CA GLY A 150 5.58 22.91 7.62
C GLY A 150 4.86 22.02 8.64
N ALA A 151 4.74 20.71 8.41
CA ALA A 151 4.18 19.82 9.43
C ALA A 151 5.14 19.68 10.64
N SER A 152 4.61 19.86 11.84
CA SER A 152 5.37 19.71 13.09
C SER A 152 5.42 18.24 13.50
N LEU A 153 6.58 17.60 13.30
CA LEU A 153 6.79 16.22 13.74
C LEU A 153 6.96 16.16 15.26
N ILE A 154 6.09 15.40 15.92
CA ILE A 154 6.16 15.06 17.34
C ILE A 154 6.53 13.58 17.44
N SER A 155 7.81 13.32 17.74
CA SER A 155 8.27 11.98 18.08
C SER A 155 7.76 11.60 19.48
N GLY A 156 6.61 10.93 19.55
CA GLY A 156 5.92 10.58 20.78
C GLY A 156 4.82 9.54 20.55
N LEU A 157 4.54 8.75 21.60
CA LEU A 157 3.50 7.75 21.59
C LEU A 157 2.17 8.39 22.03
N VAL A 158 1.19 8.44 21.13
CA VAL A 158 -0.17 8.83 21.48
C VAL A 158 -0.81 7.77 22.38
N THR A 159 -1.29 8.21 23.55
CA THR A 159 -1.86 7.35 24.60
C THR A 159 -3.37 7.45 24.65
N SER A 160 -4.00 8.58 24.37
CA SER A 160 -5.46 8.65 24.28
C SER A 160 -5.91 9.85 23.46
N LEU A 161 -7.16 9.78 23.01
CA LEU A 161 -7.89 10.87 22.38
C LEU A 161 -9.12 11.17 23.22
N GLU A 162 -9.20 12.37 23.77
CA GLU A 162 -10.38 12.90 24.43
C GLU A 162 -11.33 13.47 23.38
N ILE A 163 -12.57 12.97 23.38
CA ILE A 163 -13.62 13.41 22.46
C ILE A 163 -14.43 14.51 23.16
N PRO A 164 -14.60 15.69 22.53
CA PRO A 164 -15.34 16.77 23.14
C PRO A 164 -16.82 16.41 23.33
N THR A 165 -17.43 16.94 24.39
CA THR A 165 -18.87 16.81 24.66
C THR A 165 -19.72 17.74 23.80
N SER A 166 -19.14 18.84 23.31
CA SER A 166 -19.76 19.81 22.41
C SER A 166 -19.16 19.74 21.01
N SER A 167 -19.98 19.97 19.99
CA SER A 167 -19.58 20.00 18.58
C SER A 167 -18.60 21.12 18.24
N HIS A 168 -18.34 22.09 19.12
CA HIS A 168 -17.40 23.19 18.86
C HIS A 168 -16.14 23.17 19.73
N ALA A 169 -16.09 22.32 20.76
CA ALA A 169 -14.91 22.19 21.61
C ALA A 169 -13.80 21.39 20.91
N PRO A 170 -12.51 21.66 21.20
CA PRO A 170 -11.39 20.94 20.59
C PRO A 170 -11.30 19.50 21.09
N TYR A 171 -10.65 18.65 20.30
CA TYR A 171 -10.17 17.34 20.75
C TYR A 171 -8.87 17.52 21.53
N VAL A 172 -8.61 16.66 22.52
CA VAL A 172 -7.33 16.65 23.24
C VAL A 172 -6.58 15.35 22.95
N VAL A 173 -5.40 15.46 22.37
CA VAL A 173 -4.50 14.34 22.10
C VAL A 173 -3.52 14.23 23.27
N HIS A 174 -3.61 13.13 24.02
CA HIS A 174 -2.64 12.81 25.05
C HIS A 174 -1.54 11.94 24.47
N TYR A 175 -0.29 12.27 24.80
CA TYR A 175 0.87 11.53 24.31
C TYR A 175 1.99 11.50 25.34
N SER A 176 2.88 10.52 25.19
CA SER A 176 4.12 10.44 25.95
C SER A 176 5.32 10.70 25.04
N LYS A 177 6.22 11.56 25.51
CA LYS A 177 7.48 11.88 24.86
C LYS A 177 8.53 12.02 25.97
N ASP A 178 9.70 11.41 25.77
CA ASP A 178 10.81 11.46 26.74
C ASP A 178 10.38 11.11 28.18
N SER A 179 9.52 10.09 28.31
CA SER A 179 8.89 9.65 29.58
C SER A 179 7.96 10.66 30.26
N ALA A 180 7.79 11.86 29.71
CA ALA A 180 6.81 12.85 30.17
C ALA A 180 5.45 12.64 29.49
N ARG A 181 4.39 13.10 30.15
CA ARG A 181 3.02 13.13 29.61
C ARG A 181 2.69 14.53 29.15
N HIS A 182 2.09 14.61 27.97
CA HIS A 182 1.69 15.86 27.35
C HIS A 182 0.26 15.76 26.83
N ALA A 183 -0.34 16.92 26.60
CA ALA A 183 -1.66 17.06 25.99
C ALA A 183 -1.61 18.18 24.93
N LEU A 184 -2.31 17.98 23.82
CA LEU A 184 -2.41 18.96 22.74
C LEU A 184 -3.86 19.09 22.28
N ALA A 185 -4.39 20.31 22.34
CA ALA A 185 -5.72 20.62 21.83
C ALA A 185 -5.69 20.89 20.32
N VAL A 186 -6.54 20.20 19.57
CA VAL A 186 -6.65 20.31 18.11
C VAL A 186 -8.10 20.35 17.65
N ASP A 187 -8.34 20.85 16.45
CA ASP A 187 -9.70 20.99 15.91
C ASP A 187 -10.13 19.73 15.17
N VAL A 188 -9.22 19.06 14.46
CA VAL A 188 -9.47 17.85 13.66
C VAL A 188 -8.41 16.80 13.94
N VAL A 189 -8.81 15.52 13.89
CA VAL A 189 -7.89 14.38 14.09
C VAL A 189 -7.95 13.42 12.90
N ILE A 190 -6.78 13.04 12.39
CA ILE A 190 -6.63 12.00 11.37
C ILE A 190 -5.95 10.79 12.03
N GLY A 191 -6.68 9.68 12.13
CA GLY A 191 -6.15 8.40 12.58
C GLY A 191 -5.42 7.68 11.45
N ALA A 192 -4.09 7.64 11.53
CA ALA A 192 -3.19 6.96 10.60
C ALA A 192 -2.30 5.92 11.32
N ASP A 193 -2.72 5.48 12.51
CA ASP A 193 -1.94 4.75 13.51
C ASP A 193 -2.01 3.22 13.33
N GLY A 194 -2.10 2.80 12.07
CA GLY A 194 -1.99 1.41 11.66
C GLY A 194 -3.17 0.53 12.06
N ALA A 195 -2.98 -0.78 11.95
CA ALA A 195 -4.09 -1.72 12.13
C ALA A 195 -4.61 -1.80 13.60
N ASN A 196 -3.75 -1.44 14.55
CA ASN A 196 -4.06 -1.41 15.98
C ASN A 196 -4.54 -0.03 16.46
N SER A 197 -5.11 0.78 15.55
CA SER A 197 -5.48 2.17 15.76
C SER A 197 -6.19 2.44 17.09
N ARG A 198 -5.60 3.33 17.90
CA ARG A 198 -6.18 3.87 19.12
C ARG A 198 -7.25 4.91 18.78
N VAL A 199 -7.03 5.71 17.73
CA VAL A 199 -8.02 6.69 17.26
C VAL A 199 -9.32 6.01 16.87
N ALA A 200 -9.25 4.90 16.12
CA ALA A 200 -10.41 4.09 15.76
C ALA A 200 -11.17 3.55 16.98
N LYS A 201 -10.45 3.13 18.03
CA LYS A 201 -11.06 2.68 19.29
C LYS A 201 -11.78 3.82 20.01
N SER A 202 -11.16 5.00 20.11
CA SER A 202 -11.76 6.18 20.74
C SER A 202 -13.09 6.56 20.10
N ILE A 203 -13.17 6.55 18.77
CA ILE A 203 -14.41 6.87 18.05
C ILE A 203 -15.36 5.67 17.89
N LYS A 204 -15.10 4.53 18.54
CA LYS A 204 -15.89 3.30 18.43
C LYS A 204 -16.14 2.90 16.97
N ALA A 205 -15.07 2.80 16.19
CA ALA A 205 -15.11 2.63 14.73
C ALA A 205 -15.62 1.26 14.23
N GLY A 206 -15.86 0.31 15.15
CA GLY A 206 -16.06 -1.11 14.84
C GLY A 206 -14.73 -1.83 14.56
N SER A 207 -14.76 -3.16 14.58
CA SER A 207 -13.62 -4.02 14.22
C SER A 207 -13.61 -4.36 12.73
N TYR A 208 -12.48 -4.87 12.26
CA TYR A 208 -12.35 -5.59 11.00
C TYR A 208 -11.59 -6.90 11.23
N ALA A 209 -11.56 -7.75 10.22
CA ALA A 209 -10.71 -8.93 10.17
C ALA A 209 -9.29 -8.53 9.76
N CYS A 210 -8.31 -9.16 10.41
CA CYS A 210 -6.90 -9.00 10.06
C CYS A 210 -6.28 -10.33 9.70
N ALA A 211 -5.52 -10.37 8.62
CA ALA A 211 -4.47 -11.36 8.46
C ALA A 211 -3.31 -11.05 9.44
N ILE A 212 -2.55 -12.07 9.83
CA ILE A 212 -1.19 -11.89 10.34
C ILE A 212 -0.23 -12.14 9.18
N ALA A 213 0.63 -11.17 8.89
CA ALA A 213 1.77 -11.37 8.01
C ALA A 213 3.02 -11.62 8.85
N PHE A 214 3.85 -12.54 8.38
CA PHE A 214 5.13 -12.88 8.98
C PHE A 214 6.18 -12.92 7.87
N GLN A 215 7.35 -12.33 8.11
CA GLN A 215 8.45 -12.38 7.16
C GLN A 215 9.81 -12.42 7.83
N GLU A 216 10.77 -12.98 7.12
CA GLU A 216 12.19 -12.92 7.41
C GLU A 216 12.88 -12.08 6.34
N ARG A 217 13.74 -11.16 6.75
CA ARG A 217 14.72 -10.55 5.85
C ARG A 217 15.93 -11.47 5.82
N ILE A 218 16.26 -12.01 4.66
CA ILE A 218 17.34 -12.98 4.48
C ILE A 218 18.38 -12.36 3.55
N LYS A 219 19.55 -12.02 4.10
CA LYS A 219 20.70 -11.56 3.34
C LYS A 219 21.29 -12.73 2.57
N LEU A 220 21.40 -12.58 1.26
CA LEU A 220 21.94 -13.60 0.37
C LEU A 220 23.36 -13.21 -0.07
N THR A 221 24.07 -14.17 -0.66
CA THR A 221 25.33 -13.92 -1.39
C THR A 221 25.03 -13.20 -2.72
N ASP A 222 26.03 -12.56 -3.31
CA ASP A 222 25.85 -11.74 -4.52
C ASP A 222 25.34 -12.57 -5.72
N ASP A 223 25.85 -13.80 -5.89
CA ASP A 223 25.40 -14.74 -6.94
C ASP A 223 23.91 -15.10 -6.80
N LYS A 224 23.41 -15.23 -5.57
CA LYS A 224 21.99 -15.50 -5.30
C LYS A 224 21.14 -14.24 -5.41
N MET A 225 21.72 -13.07 -5.15
CA MET A 225 21.02 -11.80 -5.37
C MET A 225 20.89 -11.48 -6.86
N GLU A 226 21.81 -11.93 -7.71
CA GLU A 226 21.71 -11.81 -9.18
C GLU A 226 20.46 -12.53 -9.72
N TYR A 227 20.14 -13.72 -9.20
CA TYR A 227 18.89 -14.42 -9.53
C TYR A 227 17.63 -13.57 -9.26
N TYR A 228 17.69 -12.70 -8.25
CA TYR A 228 16.61 -11.82 -7.83
C TYR A 228 16.83 -10.35 -8.23
N GLU A 229 17.66 -10.08 -9.25
CA GLU A 229 17.90 -8.73 -9.75
C GLU A 229 16.62 -8.07 -10.26
N ASP A 230 15.84 -8.79 -11.07
CA ASP A 230 14.59 -8.31 -11.67
C ASP A 230 13.36 -9.17 -11.34
N LEU A 231 13.54 -10.16 -10.47
CA LEU A 231 12.57 -11.22 -10.19
C LEU A 231 11.96 -11.10 -8.79
N ALA A 232 10.65 -11.20 -8.72
CA ALA A 232 9.91 -11.48 -7.49
C ALA A 232 9.15 -12.81 -7.61
N GLU A 233 8.92 -13.48 -6.49
CA GLU A 233 8.21 -14.76 -6.48
C GLU A 233 7.01 -14.73 -5.54
N MET A 234 5.92 -15.36 -5.99
CA MET A 234 4.70 -15.59 -5.23
C MET A 234 4.39 -17.09 -5.20
N TYR A 235 3.97 -17.58 -4.05
CA TYR A 235 3.67 -18.98 -3.81
C TYR A 235 2.25 -19.10 -3.25
N VAL A 236 1.43 -19.91 -3.90
CA VAL A 236 0.06 -20.19 -3.45
C VAL A 236 -0.08 -21.67 -3.13
N GLY A 237 -0.75 -21.98 -2.03
CA GLY A 237 -1.05 -23.34 -1.60
C GLY A 237 -1.31 -23.41 -0.11
N ASN A 238 -2.18 -24.33 0.32
CA ASN A 238 -2.54 -24.50 1.73
C ASN A 238 -1.33 -24.77 2.64
N ASP A 239 -0.26 -25.35 2.08
CA ASP A 239 1.00 -25.62 2.77
C ASP A 239 1.76 -24.34 3.17
N VAL A 240 1.71 -23.30 2.33
CA VAL A 240 2.38 -22.02 2.58
C VAL A 240 1.44 -20.93 3.08
N SER A 241 0.15 -20.99 2.73
CA SER A 241 -0.90 -20.12 3.24
C SER A 241 -2.30 -20.64 2.83
N PRO A 242 -3.20 -20.90 3.80
CA PRO A 242 -4.52 -21.47 3.52
C PRO A 242 -5.54 -20.48 2.95
N ASP A 243 -5.26 -19.17 2.97
CA ASP A 243 -6.20 -18.11 2.58
C ASP A 243 -5.53 -16.84 2.02
N PHE A 244 -4.21 -16.89 1.86
CA PHE A 244 -3.37 -15.83 1.32
C PHE A 244 -2.25 -16.46 0.47
N TYR A 245 -1.13 -15.77 0.30
CA TYR A 245 0.04 -16.26 -0.42
C TYR A 245 1.32 -16.03 0.39
N ALA A 246 2.37 -16.72 -0.02
CA ALA A 246 3.73 -16.48 0.43
C ALA A 246 4.57 -15.81 -0.66
N TRP A 247 5.64 -15.14 -0.29
CA TRP A 247 6.43 -14.31 -1.21
C TRP A 247 7.94 -14.42 -0.96
N VAL A 248 8.70 -14.16 -2.01
CA VAL A 248 10.13 -13.83 -1.97
C VAL A 248 10.33 -12.55 -2.77
N PHE A 249 10.46 -11.42 -2.08
CA PHE A 249 10.55 -10.10 -2.71
C PHE A 249 11.93 -9.47 -2.49
N PRO A 250 12.66 -9.13 -3.58
CA PRO A 250 14.01 -8.61 -3.44
C PRO A 250 14.07 -7.17 -2.97
N LYS A 251 15.21 -6.83 -2.40
CA LYS A 251 15.64 -5.49 -1.97
C LYS A 251 17.10 -5.31 -2.41
N CYS A 252 17.80 -4.37 -1.79
CA CYS A 252 19.16 -4.00 -2.20
C CYS A 252 20.20 -5.12 -2.02
N ASP A 253 20.12 -5.87 -0.91
CA ASP A 253 21.12 -6.86 -0.50
C ASP A 253 20.51 -8.10 0.19
N HIS A 254 19.19 -8.19 0.17
CA HIS A 254 18.43 -9.25 0.82
C HIS A 254 17.10 -9.47 0.11
N VAL A 255 16.45 -10.58 0.45
CA VAL A 255 15.06 -10.85 0.09
C VAL A 255 14.18 -10.82 1.34
N ALA A 256 12.95 -10.37 1.19
CA ALA A 256 11.90 -10.56 2.18
C ALA A 256 11.16 -11.87 1.84
N VAL A 257 11.33 -12.89 2.69
CA VAL A 257 10.65 -14.19 2.57
C VAL A 257 9.55 -14.26 3.61
N GLY A 258 8.29 -14.30 3.18
CA GLY A 258 7.18 -14.22 4.11
C GLY A 258 5.92 -14.91 3.65
N THR A 259 4.94 -14.93 4.54
CA THR A 259 3.60 -15.46 4.32
C THR A 259 2.60 -14.71 5.19
N GLY A 260 1.31 -14.89 4.90
CA GLY A 260 0.23 -14.38 5.74
C GLY A 260 -0.93 -15.35 5.87
N THR A 261 -1.79 -15.15 6.87
CA THR A 261 -3.06 -15.87 6.99
C THR A 261 -4.07 -15.13 7.85
N VAL A 262 -5.36 -15.27 7.54
CA VAL A 262 -6.48 -14.75 8.33
C VAL A 262 -7.02 -15.82 9.27
N CYS A 263 -7.16 -17.05 8.78
CA CYS A 263 -7.87 -18.12 9.47
C CYS A 263 -6.99 -18.95 10.42
N SER A 264 -5.69 -19.09 10.15
CA SER A 264 -4.80 -20.04 10.85
C SER A 264 -3.59 -19.36 11.49
N LYS A 265 -3.83 -18.27 12.22
CA LYS A 265 -2.78 -17.37 12.74
C LYS A 265 -1.76 -18.07 13.65
N GLN A 266 -2.20 -19.07 14.41
CA GLN A 266 -1.36 -19.89 15.28
C GLN A 266 -0.30 -20.70 14.50
N ASP A 267 -0.62 -21.05 13.25
CA ASP A 267 0.22 -21.89 12.38
C ASP A 267 1.16 -21.05 11.50
N ILE A 268 1.21 -19.73 11.68
CA ILE A 268 2.01 -18.82 10.85
C ILE A 268 3.50 -19.22 10.76
N LYS A 269 4.05 -19.81 11.83
CA LYS A 269 5.44 -20.32 11.82
C LYS A 269 5.60 -21.63 11.04
N VAL A 270 4.55 -22.45 10.97
CA VAL A 270 4.52 -23.67 10.12
C VAL A 270 4.58 -23.23 8.66
N PHE A 271 3.70 -22.31 8.28
CA PHE A 271 3.66 -21.72 6.95
C PHE A 271 4.99 -21.03 6.56
N GLN A 272 5.61 -20.29 7.49
CA GLN A 272 6.93 -19.71 7.25
C GLN A 272 8.00 -20.78 6.96
N ARG A 273 8.00 -21.91 7.67
CA ARG A 273 8.92 -23.01 7.39
C ARG A 273 8.65 -23.64 6.03
N ALA A 274 7.38 -23.77 5.64
CA ALA A 274 6.99 -24.30 4.34
C ALA A 274 7.49 -23.41 3.18
N ILE A 275 7.30 -22.08 3.25
CA ILE A 275 7.85 -21.19 2.21
C ILE A 275 9.38 -21.24 2.17
N ARG A 276 10.05 -21.31 3.33
CA ARG A 276 11.52 -21.50 3.35
C ARG A 276 11.94 -22.79 2.65
N ALA A 277 11.20 -23.89 2.84
CA ALA A 277 11.48 -25.15 2.18
C ALA A 277 11.28 -25.04 0.65
N ARG A 278 10.19 -24.42 0.19
CA ARG A 278 9.91 -24.24 -1.24
C ARG A 278 10.90 -23.31 -1.95
N ALA A 279 11.41 -22.30 -1.25
CA ALA A 279 12.42 -21.39 -1.79
C ALA A 279 13.87 -21.86 -1.56
N ASN A 280 14.09 -23.00 -0.87
CA ASN A 280 15.38 -23.37 -0.29
C ASN A 280 16.55 -23.35 -1.29
N ALA A 281 16.36 -23.88 -2.51
CA ALA A 281 17.42 -23.88 -3.52
C ALA A 281 18.00 -22.48 -3.80
N LYS A 282 17.13 -21.46 -3.74
CA LYS A 282 17.45 -20.07 -4.09
C LYS A 282 17.98 -19.29 -2.88
N ILE A 283 17.48 -19.59 -1.68
CA ILE A 283 17.80 -18.83 -0.45
C ILE A 283 18.79 -19.54 0.49
N SER A 284 19.20 -20.78 0.19
CA SER A 284 20.14 -21.55 1.02
C SER A 284 21.46 -20.80 1.25
N GLY A 285 22.07 -20.98 2.41
CA GLY A 285 23.28 -20.22 2.81
C GLY A 285 23.01 -18.76 3.19
N GLY A 286 21.79 -18.25 2.99
CA GLY A 286 21.39 -16.91 3.41
C GLY A 286 21.33 -16.74 4.93
N LYS A 287 21.65 -15.53 5.41
CA LYS A 287 21.59 -15.15 6.83
C LYS A 287 20.29 -14.40 7.13
N VAL A 288 19.49 -14.92 8.06
CA VAL A 288 18.33 -14.16 8.58
C VAL A 288 18.85 -12.96 9.37
N ILE A 289 18.55 -11.75 8.89
CA ILE A 289 18.96 -10.49 9.52
C ILE A 289 17.83 -9.84 10.32
N LYS A 290 16.57 -10.21 10.05
CA LYS A 290 15.41 -9.69 10.78
C LYS A 290 14.24 -10.65 10.67
N VAL A 291 13.48 -10.80 11.75
CA VAL A 291 12.22 -11.55 11.81
C VAL A 291 11.11 -10.59 12.22
N GLU A 292 10.02 -10.59 11.47
CA GLU A 292 9.02 -9.54 11.56
C GLU A 292 7.60 -10.10 11.43
N ALA A 293 6.65 -9.53 12.17
CA ALA A 293 5.24 -9.86 12.03
C ALA A 293 4.36 -8.62 12.19
N HIS A 294 3.26 -8.54 11.43
CA HIS A 294 2.33 -7.42 11.53
C HIS A 294 0.91 -7.78 11.06
N PRO A 295 -0.14 -7.25 11.73
CA PRO A 295 -1.51 -7.41 11.25
C PRO A 295 -1.77 -6.64 9.94
N ILE A 296 -2.54 -7.25 9.04
CA ILE A 296 -2.99 -6.64 7.78
C ILE A 296 -4.53 -6.61 7.79
N PRO A 297 -5.15 -5.42 7.80
CA PRO A 297 -6.61 -5.29 7.87
C PRO A 297 -7.24 -5.46 6.49
N GLU A 298 -8.03 -6.51 6.29
CA GLU A 298 -8.47 -6.92 4.96
C GLU A 298 -9.84 -6.37 4.53
N HIS A 299 -10.39 -5.39 5.25
CA HIS A 299 -11.56 -4.66 4.78
C HIS A 299 -11.74 -3.33 5.51
N PRO A 300 -12.44 -2.36 4.87
CA PRO A 300 -12.76 -1.11 5.50
C PRO A 300 -13.55 -1.28 6.81
N ARG A 301 -13.27 -0.45 7.82
CA ARG A 301 -14.07 -0.40 9.05
C ARG A 301 -15.50 0.06 8.78
N PRO A 302 -16.48 -0.38 9.58
CA PRO A 302 -17.85 0.12 9.50
C PRO A 302 -17.96 1.65 9.62
N THR A 303 -17.21 2.24 10.56
CA THR A 303 -17.12 3.70 10.72
C THR A 303 -15.71 4.16 10.41
N ARG A 304 -15.58 5.12 9.47
CA ARG A 304 -14.30 5.72 9.06
C ARG A 304 -14.22 7.23 9.29
N VAL A 305 -15.37 7.85 9.57
CA VAL A 305 -15.50 9.26 9.95
C VAL A 305 -16.50 9.35 11.11
N ARG A 306 -16.17 10.10 12.16
CA ARG A 306 -17.07 10.45 13.28
C ARG A 306 -16.63 11.75 13.93
N GLY A 307 -17.55 12.69 14.11
CA GLY A 307 -17.22 14.07 14.46
C GLY A 307 -16.22 14.65 13.45
N ARG A 308 -15.22 15.37 13.95
CA ARG A 308 -14.08 15.84 13.15
C ARG A 308 -12.89 14.88 13.23
N VAL A 309 -13.18 13.58 13.21
CA VAL A 309 -12.17 12.51 13.15
C VAL A 309 -12.35 11.70 11.88
N ALA A 310 -11.27 11.52 11.13
CA ALA A 310 -11.23 10.64 9.95
C ALA A 310 -10.15 9.56 10.12
N LEU A 311 -10.40 8.35 9.63
CA LEU A 311 -9.43 7.26 9.56
C LEU A 311 -8.90 7.13 8.13
N ILE A 312 -7.61 6.82 7.99
CA ILE A 312 -6.93 6.58 6.71
C ILE A 312 -6.05 5.32 6.77
N GLY A 313 -5.61 4.82 5.61
CA GLY A 313 -4.74 3.64 5.49
C GLY A 313 -5.24 2.42 6.28
N ASP A 314 -4.32 1.72 6.94
CA ASP A 314 -4.63 0.54 7.75
C ASP A 314 -5.60 0.83 8.91
N ALA A 315 -5.60 2.06 9.46
CA ALA A 315 -6.54 2.43 10.50
C ALA A 315 -7.98 2.42 9.98
N ALA A 316 -8.18 2.79 8.71
CA ALA A 316 -9.47 2.70 8.01
C ALA A 316 -9.76 1.32 7.42
N GLY A 317 -8.76 0.45 7.28
CA GLY A 317 -8.87 -0.87 6.65
C GLY A 317 -8.72 -0.83 5.12
N TYR A 318 -7.89 0.07 4.60
CA TYR A 318 -7.68 0.25 3.16
C TYR A 318 -6.52 -0.59 2.61
N VAL A 319 -6.45 -1.86 2.99
CA VAL A 319 -5.60 -2.85 2.31
C VAL A 319 -6.48 -3.69 1.39
N THR A 320 -6.05 -3.87 0.15
CA THR A 320 -6.80 -4.70 -0.79
C THR A 320 -6.57 -6.18 -0.53
N LYS A 321 -7.67 -6.92 -0.51
CA LYS A 321 -7.66 -8.39 -0.54
C LYS A 321 -7.05 -8.92 -1.83
N CYS A 322 -6.75 -10.22 -1.86
CA CYS A 322 -6.08 -10.91 -2.97
C CYS A 322 -4.61 -10.51 -3.15
N SER A 323 -4.27 -9.22 -3.17
CA SER A 323 -2.90 -8.72 -3.40
C SER A 323 -2.17 -8.24 -2.15
N GLY A 324 -2.84 -8.09 -1.00
CA GLY A 324 -2.22 -7.58 0.22
C GLY A 324 -1.72 -6.14 0.15
N GLU A 325 -2.05 -5.41 -0.90
CA GLU A 325 -1.47 -4.12 -1.18
C GLU A 325 -2.10 -3.02 -0.31
N GLY A 326 -1.25 -2.33 0.46
CA GLY A 326 -1.68 -1.25 1.34
C GLY A 326 -0.93 0.06 1.16
N ILE A 327 0.30 0.07 0.63
CA ILE A 327 1.16 1.27 0.64
C ILE A 327 0.55 2.41 -0.19
N TYR A 328 0.16 2.12 -1.43
CA TYR A 328 -0.46 3.11 -2.31
C TYR A 328 -1.77 3.64 -1.71
N PHE A 329 -2.67 2.74 -1.29
CA PHE A 329 -3.96 3.14 -0.72
C PHE A 329 -3.82 3.90 0.61
N ALA A 330 -2.79 3.58 1.41
CA ALA A 330 -2.42 4.34 2.61
C ALA A 330 -2.03 5.77 2.23
N ALA A 331 -1.03 5.95 1.38
CA ALA A 331 -0.57 7.27 0.96
C ALA A 331 -1.69 8.08 0.26
N LYS A 332 -2.45 7.42 -0.62
CA LYS A 332 -3.55 8.02 -1.38
C LYS A 332 -4.70 8.47 -0.50
N SER A 333 -5.14 7.63 0.45
CA SER A 333 -6.19 8.02 1.41
C SER A 333 -5.74 9.16 2.30
N GLY A 334 -4.46 9.19 2.71
CA GLY A 334 -3.88 10.29 3.46
C GLY A 334 -3.95 11.61 2.70
N ARG A 335 -3.40 11.66 1.48
CA ARG A 335 -3.44 12.85 0.64
C ARG A 335 -4.89 13.32 0.40
N MET A 336 -5.78 12.41 0.00
CA MET A 336 -7.19 12.73 -0.26
C MET A 336 -7.90 13.28 0.99
N CYS A 337 -7.61 12.74 2.17
CA CYS A 337 -8.18 13.24 3.43
C CYS A 337 -7.66 14.64 3.78
N GLY A 338 -6.36 14.88 3.62
CA GLY A 338 -5.76 16.20 3.81
C GLY A 338 -6.35 17.25 2.85
N GLU A 339 -6.40 16.94 1.55
CA GLU A 339 -7.01 17.79 0.53
C GLU A 339 -8.49 18.09 0.81
N ALA A 340 -9.25 17.10 1.27
CA ALA A 340 -10.64 17.27 1.66
C ALA A 340 -10.81 18.22 2.85
N ILE A 341 -9.94 18.12 3.86
CA ILE A 341 -9.94 19.03 5.01
C ILE A 341 -9.60 20.46 4.57
N ILE A 342 -8.60 20.63 3.72
CA ILE A 342 -8.23 21.96 3.18
C ILE A 342 -9.41 22.56 2.42
N LYS A 343 -10.08 21.77 1.58
CA LYS A 343 -11.25 22.20 0.83
C LYS A 343 -12.42 22.59 1.74
N ALA A 344 -12.74 21.75 2.72
CA ALA A 344 -13.83 22.00 3.66
C ALA A 344 -13.59 23.18 4.59
N SER A 345 -12.32 23.43 4.96
CA SER A 345 -11.92 24.50 5.87
C SER A 345 -11.54 25.81 5.17
N GLU A 346 -11.70 25.91 3.85
CA GLU A 346 -11.28 27.08 3.06
C GLU A 346 -9.80 27.45 3.30
N GLY A 347 -8.89 26.46 3.23
CA GLY A 347 -7.47 26.69 3.50
C GLY A 347 -7.15 26.92 4.98
N GLY A 348 -7.88 26.23 5.86
CA GLY A 348 -7.71 26.29 7.32
C GLY A 348 -8.29 27.54 7.99
N GLU A 349 -9.15 28.30 7.31
CA GLU A 349 -9.76 29.54 7.82
C GLU A 349 -11.12 29.31 8.49
N ARG A 350 -11.73 28.15 8.27
CA ARG A 350 -13.01 27.78 8.88
C ARG A 350 -12.93 26.45 9.61
N MET A 351 -13.80 26.31 10.60
CA MET A 351 -14.06 25.01 11.20
C MET A 351 -14.70 24.06 10.18
N ILE A 352 -14.54 22.77 10.40
CA ILE A 352 -15.21 21.71 9.64
C ILE A 352 -16.12 20.92 10.58
N ASN A 353 -17.03 20.12 10.03
CA ASN A 353 -17.85 19.18 10.78
C ASN A 353 -17.80 17.77 10.18
N GLU A 354 -18.58 16.84 10.75
CA GLU A 354 -18.61 15.44 10.29
C GLU A 354 -19.11 15.31 8.84
N ASP A 355 -20.11 16.10 8.45
CA ASP A 355 -20.70 16.06 7.12
C ASP A 355 -19.73 16.57 6.06
N ASP A 356 -18.86 17.51 6.39
CA ASP A 356 -17.78 17.94 5.51
C ASP A 356 -16.79 16.81 5.23
N LEU A 357 -16.34 16.10 6.27
CA LEU A 357 -15.45 14.94 6.10
C LEU A 357 -16.12 13.80 5.33
N LYS A 358 -17.42 13.55 5.58
CA LYS A 358 -18.19 12.57 4.82
C LYS A 358 -18.32 12.96 3.34
N ARG A 359 -18.63 14.22 3.06
CA ARG A 359 -18.87 14.73 1.71
C ARG A 359 -17.59 14.83 0.89
N GLU A 360 -16.55 15.45 1.45
CA GLU A 360 -15.34 15.80 0.72
C GLU A 360 -14.29 14.68 0.72
N TYR A 361 -14.26 13.84 1.75
CA TYR A 361 -13.31 12.71 1.83
C TYR A 361 -13.98 11.36 1.62
N LEU A 362 -14.89 10.95 2.51
CA LEU A 362 -15.37 9.55 2.53
C LEU A 362 -16.13 9.18 1.26
N LYS A 363 -17.07 10.03 0.83
CA LYS A 363 -17.86 9.82 -0.40
C LYS A 363 -16.96 9.77 -1.64
N VAL A 364 -15.94 10.63 -1.71
CA VAL A 364 -15.01 10.69 -2.85
C VAL A 364 -14.11 9.46 -2.88
N TRP A 365 -13.62 9.01 -1.72
CA TRP A 365 -12.86 7.77 -1.59
C TRP A 365 -13.69 6.55 -2.01
N ASP A 366 -14.88 6.41 -1.45
CA ASP A 366 -15.76 5.26 -1.72
C ASP A 366 -16.18 5.23 -3.18
N ALA A 367 -16.56 6.36 -3.77
CA ALA A 367 -16.88 6.44 -5.20
C ALA A 367 -15.72 5.98 -6.10
N LYS A 368 -14.48 6.21 -5.68
CA LYS A 368 -13.29 5.88 -6.48
C LYS A 368 -12.83 4.44 -6.32
N TYR A 369 -12.87 3.88 -5.10
CA TYR A 369 -12.18 2.62 -4.81
C TYR A 369 -13.06 1.49 -4.27
N ILE A 370 -14.28 1.74 -3.80
CA ILE A 370 -15.06 0.68 -3.14
C ILE A 370 -15.35 -0.50 -4.08
N THR A 371 -15.52 -0.23 -5.37
CA THR A 371 -15.74 -1.25 -6.40
C THR A 371 -14.50 -2.12 -6.58
N THR A 372 -13.30 -1.53 -6.62
CA THR A 372 -12.02 -2.26 -6.64
C THR A 372 -11.88 -3.18 -5.42
N PHE A 373 -12.18 -2.67 -4.21
CA PHE A 373 -12.09 -3.48 -2.99
C PHE A 373 -13.07 -4.67 -3.01
N ARG A 374 -14.30 -4.46 -3.47
CA ARG A 374 -15.31 -5.53 -3.61
C ARG A 374 -14.90 -6.57 -4.64
N PHE A 375 -14.37 -6.13 -5.79
CA PHE A 375 -13.88 -7.02 -6.83
C PHE A 375 -12.73 -7.90 -6.32
N LEU A 376 -11.75 -7.31 -5.64
CA LEU A 376 -10.61 -8.06 -5.10
C LEU A 376 -10.99 -8.99 -3.94
N ASP A 377 -12.01 -8.64 -3.14
CA ASP A 377 -12.60 -9.56 -2.14
C ASP A 377 -13.26 -10.77 -2.80
N LEU A 378 -13.98 -10.56 -3.91
CA LEU A 378 -14.55 -11.65 -4.70
C LEU A 378 -13.45 -12.57 -5.26
N LEU A 379 -12.41 -11.99 -5.88
CA LEU A 379 -11.29 -12.78 -6.41
C LEU A 379 -10.60 -13.61 -5.32
N GLN A 380 -10.38 -13.03 -4.13
CA GLN A 380 -9.80 -13.77 -3.02
C GLN A 380 -10.67 -14.97 -2.64
N LYS A 381 -11.99 -14.78 -2.50
CA LYS A 381 -12.92 -15.87 -2.16
C LYS A 381 -12.94 -16.99 -3.19
N VAL A 382 -12.85 -16.65 -4.48
CA VAL A 382 -12.85 -17.63 -5.58
C VAL A 382 -11.55 -18.41 -5.60
N PHE A 383 -10.39 -17.73 -5.60
CA PHE A 383 -9.11 -18.38 -5.90
C PHE A 383 -8.35 -18.90 -4.68
N TYR A 384 -8.62 -18.37 -3.48
CA TYR A 384 -7.93 -18.77 -2.25
C TYR A 384 -8.78 -19.71 -1.37
N GLY A 385 -9.89 -20.24 -1.90
CA GLY A 385 -10.76 -21.17 -1.17
C GLY A 385 -10.26 -22.62 -1.15
N SER A 386 -9.46 -23.03 -2.14
CA SER A 386 -8.92 -24.40 -2.24
C SER A 386 -7.65 -24.44 -3.10
N ASP A 387 -6.87 -25.50 -2.97
CA ASP A 387 -5.69 -25.69 -3.82
C ASP A 387 -6.05 -25.88 -5.29
N ALA A 388 -7.17 -26.54 -5.60
CA ALA A 388 -7.67 -26.62 -6.98
C ALA A 388 -7.97 -25.23 -7.58
N ALA A 389 -8.53 -24.31 -6.78
CA ALA A 389 -8.77 -22.95 -7.25
C ALA A 389 -7.45 -22.16 -7.42
N ARG A 390 -6.44 -22.42 -6.58
CA ARG A 390 -5.10 -21.83 -6.72
C ARG A 390 -4.35 -22.34 -7.94
N GLU A 391 -4.48 -23.63 -8.27
CA GLU A 391 -3.95 -24.17 -9.53
C GLU A 391 -4.55 -23.40 -10.71
N ALA A 392 -5.87 -23.21 -10.71
CA ALA A 392 -6.55 -22.45 -11.75
C ALA A 392 -6.09 -20.99 -11.83
N LEU A 393 -5.88 -20.33 -10.67
CA LEU A 393 -5.30 -18.98 -10.62
C LEU A 393 -3.94 -18.93 -11.31
N VAL A 394 -3.04 -19.86 -11.00
CA VAL A 394 -1.70 -19.89 -11.59
C VAL A 394 -1.75 -20.20 -13.08
N GLU A 395 -2.60 -21.12 -13.53
CA GLU A 395 -2.85 -21.39 -14.95
C GLU A 395 -3.33 -20.13 -15.69
N LEU A 396 -4.29 -19.40 -15.12
CA LEU A 396 -4.82 -18.16 -15.69
C LEU A 396 -3.77 -17.05 -15.76
N CYS A 397 -2.86 -16.96 -14.77
CA CYS A 397 -1.74 -16.02 -14.84
C CYS A 397 -0.81 -16.31 -16.03
N GLY A 398 -0.88 -17.48 -16.67
CA GLY A 398 -0.10 -17.80 -17.87
C GLY A 398 -0.64 -17.14 -19.14
N ASP A 399 -1.88 -16.66 -19.12
CA ASP A 399 -2.54 -16.02 -20.26
C ASP A 399 -2.16 -14.54 -20.38
N GLU A 400 -1.65 -14.14 -21.54
CA GLU A 400 -1.15 -12.77 -21.77
C GLU A 400 -2.23 -11.70 -21.58
N TYR A 401 -3.49 -11.98 -21.91
CA TYR A 401 -4.58 -11.04 -21.66
C TYR A 401 -4.75 -10.80 -20.16
N VAL A 402 -4.74 -11.88 -19.36
CA VAL A 402 -4.82 -11.79 -17.89
C VAL A 402 -3.63 -11.02 -17.33
N GLN A 403 -2.41 -11.25 -17.84
CA GLN A 403 -1.23 -10.50 -17.43
C GLN A 403 -1.40 -9.00 -17.72
N ARG A 404 -1.76 -8.64 -18.96
CA ARG A 404 -1.97 -7.24 -19.37
C ARG A 404 -2.99 -6.55 -18.48
N MET A 405 -4.17 -7.13 -18.33
CA MET A 405 -5.25 -6.56 -17.51
C MET A 405 -4.81 -6.37 -16.05
N THR A 406 -4.06 -7.33 -15.51
CA THR A 406 -3.58 -7.27 -14.13
C THR A 406 -2.52 -6.19 -13.96
N PHE A 407 -1.52 -6.10 -14.85
CA PHE A 407 -0.46 -5.10 -14.75
C PHE A 407 -0.95 -3.69 -15.04
N GLU A 408 -1.81 -3.49 -16.05
CA GLU A 408 -2.42 -2.18 -16.29
C GLU A 408 -3.21 -1.72 -15.06
N SER A 409 -4.00 -2.62 -14.46
CA SER A 409 -4.75 -2.28 -13.26
C SER A 409 -3.87 -2.05 -12.04
N TYR A 410 -2.85 -2.89 -11.86
CA TYR A 410 -1.94 -2.81 -10.72
C TYR A 410 -1.03 -1.58 -10.80
N LEU A 411 -0.35 -1.35 -11.92
CA LEU A 411 0.66 -0.28 -12.07
C LEU A 411 0.04 1.11 -12.11
N TYR A 412 -1.19 1.24 -12.65
CA TYR A 412 -1.83 2.54 -12.84
C TYR A 412 -3.06 2.77 -11.95
N LYS A 413 -3.55 1.74 -11.26
CA LYS A 413 -4.73 1.80 -10.38
C LYS A 413 -5.97 2.31 -11.09
N LYS A 414 -6.09 1.94 -12.37
CA LYS A 414 -7.25 2.17 -13.23
C LYS A 414 -7.87 0.81 -13.57
N LEU A 415 -9.14 0.80 -13.94
CA LEU A 415 -9.68 -0.35 -14.64
C LEU A 415 -9.04 -0.35 -16.04
N ALA A 416 -8.42 -1.46 -16.41
CA ALA A 416 -7.91 -1.65 -17.76
C ALA A 416 -9.07 -1.58 -18.76
N ASP A 417 -8.83 -1.03 -19.94
CA ASP A 417 -9.82 -0.95 -21.01
C ASP A 417 -10.00 -2.35 -21.60
N GLY A 418 -11.00 -3.08 -21.08
CA GLY A 418 -11.28 -4.46 -21.48
C GLY A 418 -11.85 -4.57 -22.89
N ASN A 419 -11.54 -5.67 -23.56
CA ASN A 419 -12.25 -6.08 -24.78
C ASN A 419 -13.38 -7.04 -24.39
N ARG A 420 -14.63 -6.67 -24.66
CA ARG A 420 -15.83 -7.43 -24.24
C ARG A 420 -15.80 -8.91 -24.66
N TRP A 421 -15.16 -9.22 -25.79
CA TRP A 421 -15.00 -10.61 -26.26
C TRP A 421 -13.91 -11.36 -25.48
N GLU A 422 -12.78 -10.70 -25.22
CA GLU A 422 -11.69 -11.28 -24.42
C GLU A 422 -12.11 -11.45 -22.95
N ASP A 423 -12.90 -10.52 -22.40
CA ASP A 423 -13.50 -10.63 -21.07
C ASP A 423 -14.43 -11.84 -20.96
N ALA A 424 -15.31 -12.05 -21.96
CA ALA A 424 -16.20 -13.21 -22.01
C ALA A 424 -15.40 -14.52 -22.12
N LYS A 425 -14.35 -14.53 -22.95
CA LYS A 425 -13.42 -15.66 -23.08
C LYS A 425 -12.68 -15.94 -21.77
N MET A 426 -12.22 -14.90 -21.05
CA MET A 426 -11.56 -15.02 -19.75
C MET A 426 -12.51 -15.64 -18.72
N VAL A 427 -13.77 -15.22 -18.66
CA VAL A 427 -14.77 -15.83 -17.77
C VAL A 427 -14.97 -17.31 -18.09
N PHE A 428 -15.11 -17.66 -19.37
CA PHE A 428 -15.25 -19.06 -19.80
C PHE A 428 -14.01 -19.89 -19.46
N ASN A 429 -12.82 -19.36 -19.74
CA ASN A 429 -11.54 -19.99 -19.41
C ASN A 429 -11.38 -20.20 -17.91
N THR A 430 -11.80 -19.22 -17.10
CA THR A 430 -11.80 -19.30 -15.63
C THR A 430 -12.69 -20.44 -15.15
N VAL A 431 -13.93 -20.52 -15.65
CA VAL A 431 -14.85 -21.62 -15.31
C VAL A 431 -14.28 -22.97 -15.75
N GLY A 432 -13.74 -23.04 -16.97
CA GLY A 432 -13.13 -24.27 -17.49
C GLY A 432 -11.92 -24.73 -16.69
N SER A 433 -11.01 -23.82 -16.32
CA SER A 433 -9.83 -24.13 -15.49
C SER A 433 -10.25 -24.58 -14.09
N LEU A 434 -11.18 -23.86 -13.44
CA LEU A 434 -11.73 -24.29 -12.14
C LEU A 434 -12.36 -25.69 -12.20
N MET A 435 -13.11 -26.01 -13.26
CA MET A 435 -13.67 -27.36 -13.45
C MET A 435 -12.58 -28.41 -13.63
N ARG A 436 -11.58 -28.17 -14.49
CA ARG A 436 -10.46 -29.10 -14.71
C ARG A 436 -9.66 -29.34 -13.42
N CYS A 437 -9.27 -28.29 -12.72
CA CYS A 437 -8.49 -28.38 -11.49
C CYS A 437 -9.28 -29.05 -10.36
N ASN A 438 -10.60 -28.83 -10.27
CA ASN A 438 -11.45 -29.55 -9.30
C ASN A 438 -11.54 -31.05 -9.61
N ILE A 439 -11.64 -31.43 -10.88
CA ILE A 439 -11.64 -32.85 -11.29
C ILE A 439 -10.30 -33.49 -10.98
N LEU A 440 -9.18 -32.82 -11.29
CA LEU A 440 -7.84 -33.28 -10.97
C LEU A 440 -7.61 -33.41 -9.46
N GLY A 441 -8.05 -32.42 -8.67
CA GLY A 441 -7.98 -32.44 -7.21
C GLY A 441 -8.67 -33.66 -6.61
N LYS A 442 -9.92 -33.94 -7.05
CA LYS A 442 -10.67 -35.13 -6.61
C LYS A 442 -9.97 -36.45 -6.98
N LYS A 443 -9.35 -36.53 -8.16
CA LYS A 443 -8.58 -37.72 -8.57
C LYS A 443 -7.31 -37.91 -7.73
N MET A 444 -6.63 -36.82 -7.37
CA MET A 444 -5.42 -36.87 -6.53
C MET A 444 -5.74 -37.23 -5.07
N GLU A 445 -6.86 -36.78 -4.52
CA GLU A 445 -7.33 -37.21 -3.19
C GLU A 445 -7.70 -38.69 -3.18
N GLY A 446 -8.33 -39.19 -4.24
CA GLY A 446 -8.65 -40.63 -4.39
C GLY A 446 -7.43 -41.54 -4.58
N LEU A 447 -6.26 -41.00 -4.93
CA LEU A 447 -4.99 -41.73 -5.05
C LEU A 447 -4.16 -41.69 -3.75
N LYS A 448 -4.57 -40.90 -2.75
CA LYS A 448 -3.92 -40.78 -1.43
C LYS A 448 -4.63 -41.63 -0.35
N LEU A 449 -5.69 -42.34 -0.72
CA LEU A 449 -6.35 -43.41 0.05
C LEU A 449 -5.84 -44.76 -0.48
#